data_AF-A0A2R5L3A9-F1
#
_entry.id   AF-A0A2R5L3A9-F1
#
_cell.length_a   1.000
_cell.length_b   1.000
_cell.length_c   1.000
_cell.angle_alpha   90.00
_cell.angle_beta   90.00
_cell.angle_gamma   90.00
#
_symmetry.space_group_name_H-M   'P 1'
#
loop_
_entity.id
_entity.type
_entity.pdbx_description
1 polymer ?
#
loop_
_entity_poly.entity_id
_entity_poly.type
_entity_poly.pdbx_seq_one_letter_code
_entity_poly.pdbx_strand_id
1 'polypeptide(L)'
;IKSTSDPELCSEGVNGAFLLAVCRGKVSEGLDFTDDNARAVVAVGIPFPNFKDIQVKLKREYNNQHCRSRGLMNGNDWYETQAYRALNQALGRCLRHRYDWGVLMLVDVRYQKTNSYYYKNSNSSGPEQNKYIK
;
A
#
# COMPACT_ATOMS: atom_id res chain seq x y z
N ILE A 1 14.38 -1.10 16.53
CA ILE A 1 15.23 -0.26 15.64
C ILE A 1 16.58 -0.20 16.32
N LYS A 2 17.61 -0.89 15.79
CA LYS A 2 18.95 -0.85 16.41
C LYS A 2 19.64 0.43 15.95
N SER A 3 19.82 1.36 16.87
CA SER A 3 20.74 2.48 16.76
C SER A 3 22.10 1.96 17.22
N THR A 4 23.05 1.77 16.31
CA THR A 4 24.45 1.56 16.64
C THR A 4 25.04 2.89 17.09
N SER A 5 25.26 3.01 18.39
CA SER A 5 25.97 4.12 19.03
C SER A 5 27.43 3.69 19.28
N ASP A 6 28.31 3.97 18.32
CA ASP A 6 29.76 4.00 18.53
C ASP A 6 30.23 5.39 18.09
N PRO A 7 30.74 6.24 19.02
CA PRO A 7 31.17 7.59 18.70
C PRO A 7 32.70 7.61 18.64
N GLU A 8 33.29 7.31 17.49
CA GLU A 8 34.62 7.82 17.06
C GLU A 8 35.07 7.11 15.78
N LEU A 9 35.52 7.91 14.80
CA LEU A 9 35.90 7.58 13.42
C LEU A 9 34.73 7.26 12.46
N CYS A 10 34.45 8.18 11.51
CA CYS A 10 34.54 7.94 10.06
C CYS A 10 33.90 9.10 9.27
N SER A 11 34.51 9.39 8.11
CA SER A 11 34.11 10.23 6.95
C SER A 11 32.69 10.80 6.93
N GLU A 12 32.51 12.01 6.41
CA GLU A 12 31.22 12.59 5.96
C GLU A 12 30.38 11.54 5.21
N GLY A 13 29.59 10.78 5.97
CA GLY A 13 28.95 9.56 5.55
C GLY A 13 27.49 9.84 5.28
N VAL A 14 26.98 9.34 4.16
CA VAL A 14 25.57 9.45 3.81
C VAL A 14 24.73 8.83 4.93
N ASN A 15 24.02 9.65 5.68
CA ASN A 15 23.09 9.20 6.71
C ASN A 15 21.78 8.76 6.06
N GLY A 16 21.35 7.54 6.35
CA GLY A 16 20.08 6.98 5.90
C GLY A 16 19.76 5.72 6.68
N ALA A 17 18.46 5.42 6.83
CA ALA A 17 18.01 4.21 7.51
C ALA A 17 16.89 3.55 6.71
N PHE A 18 16.88 2.22 6.70
CA PHE A 18 15.74 1.45 6.20
C PHE A 18 14.79 1.15 7.34
N LEU A 19 13.52 1.47 7.13
CA LEU A 19 12.45 0.96 7.97
C LEU A 19 11.77 -0.21 7.27
N LEU A 20 11.83 -1.36 7.91
CA LEU A 20 11.10 -2.55 7.48
C LEU A 20 9.90 -2.74 8.39
N ALA A 21 8.72 -2.78 7.79
CA ALA A 21 7.46 -3.00 8.49
C ALA A 21 6.57 -3.96 7.70
N VAL A 22 5.69 -4.65 8.42
CA VAL A 22 4.69 -5.54 7.83
C VAL A 22 3.36 -4.80 7.78
N CYS A 23 2.73 -4.75 6.60
CA CYS A 23 1.39 -4.22 6.44
C CYS A 23 0.41 -4.95 7.37
N ARG A 24 -0.52 -4.22 8.00
CA ARG A 24 -1.47 -4.74 9.01
C ARG A 24 -0.83 -5.16 10.34
N GLY A 25 0.44 -4.82 10.57
CA GLY A 25 1.10 -4.99 11.87
C GLY A 25 0.93 -3.77 12.77
N LYS A 26 1.02 -3.94 14.10
CA LYS A 26 0.90 -2.83 15.08
C LYS A 26 1.86 -1.66 14.83
N VAL A 27 3.04 -1.94 14.28
CA VAL A 27 4.06 -0.92 13.97
C VAL A 27 3.65 -0.02 12.80
N SER A 28 2.69 -0.45 11.97
CA SER A 28 2.21 0.32 10.81
C SER A 28 1.12 1.35 11.14
N GLU A 29 0.65 1.44 12.40
CA GLU A 29 -0.44 2.36 12.79
C GLU A 29 0.05 3.71 13.38
N GLY A 30 1.28 3.79 13.88
CA GLY A 30 1.74 4.94 14.70
C GLY A 30 2.99 5.67 14.22
N LEU A 31 3.54 5.31 13.06
CA LEU A 31 4.74 5.97 12.52
C LEU A 31 4.34 6.91 11.38
N ASP A 32 4.49 8.21 11.63
CA ASP A 32 4.34 9.28 10.64
C ASP A 32 5.74 9.78 10.28
N PHE A 33 6.13 9.67 9.02
CA PHE A 33 7.46 10.09 8.57
C PHE A 33 7.38 11.50 8.01
N THR A 34 7.84 12.47 8.79
CA THR A 34 7.85 13.86 8.36
C THR A 34 9.09 14.21 7.54
N ASP A 35 8.81 14.88 6.43
CA ASP A 35 9.62 15.71 5.55
C ASP A 35 10.70 14.95 4.79
N ASP A 36 11.94 14.97 5.25
CA ASP A 36 13.06 14.32 4.57
C ASP A 36 13.19 12.82 4.89
N ASN A 37 12.33 12.31 5.77
CA ASN A 37 12.29 10.90 6.15
C ASN A 37 11.34 10.14 5.20
N ALA A 38 11.84 9.05 4.61
CA ALA A 38 11.09 8.15 3.72
C ALA A 38 10.74 8.67 2.30
N ARG A 39 11.69 9.34 1.63
CA ARG A 39 11.59 9.75 0.20
C ARG A 39 11.40 8.59 -0.80
N ALA A 40 11.67 7.35 -0.39
CA ALA A 40 11.43 6.16 -1.20
C ALA A 40 10.63 5.13 -0.40
N VAL A 41 9.56 4.63 -1.00
CA VAL A 41 8.70 3.59 -0.43
C VAL A 41 8.76 2.37 -1.32
N VAL A 42 9.13 1.24 -0.74
CA VAL A 42 9.15 -0.04 -1.43
C VAL A 42 8.09 -0.94 -0.81
N ALA A 43 7.08 -1.29 -1.60
CA ALA A 43 6.08 -2.30 -1.23
C ALA A 43 6.44 -3.63 -1.90
N VAL A 44 6.79 -4.63 -1.08
CA VAL A 44 7.08 -5.98 -1.57
C VAL A 44 5.86 -6.86 -1.36
N GLY A 45 5.25 -7.29 -2.46
CA GLY A 45 4.03 -8.09 -2.43
C GLY A 45 2.76 -7.32 -2.09
N ILE A 46 1.61 -7.99 -2.27
CA ILE A 46 0.28 -7.43 -1.98
C ILE A 46 -0.19 -7.91 -0.60
N PRO A 47 -0.59 -7.01 0.32
CA PRO A 47 -0.95 -7.38 1.70
C PRO A 47 -2.37 -7.93 1.81
N PHE A 48 -2.59 -9.10 1.21
CA PHE A 48 -3.86 -9.79 1.24
C PHE A 48 -4.27 -10.20 2.67
N PRO A 49 -5.57 -10.10 3.03
CA PRO A 49 -6.09 -10.77 4.21
C PRO A 49 -5.79 -12.27 4.18
N ASN A 50 -5.61 -12.89 5.34
CA ASN A 50 -5.41 -14.34 5.41
C ASN A 50 -6.62 -15.07 4.78
N PHE A 51 -6.38 -15.83 3.71
CA PHE A 51 -7.42 -16.60 3.03
C PHE A 51 -8.03 -17.69 3.94
N LYS A 52 -7.26 -18.21 4.91
CA LYS A 52 -7.70 -19.25 5.84
C LYS A 52 -8.56 -18.71 6.99
N ASP A 53 -8.67 -17.40 7.14
CA ASP A 53 -9.52 -16.79 8.16
C ASP A 53 -11.00 -17.06 7.83
N ILE A 54 -11.71 -17.61 8.81
CA ILE A 54 -13.14 -17.95 8.72
C ILE A 54 -13.96 -16.69 8.40
N GLN A 55 -13.63 -15.54 8.98
CA GLN A 55 -14.34 -14.29 8.74
C GLN A 55 -14.19 -13.81 7.30
N VAL A 56 -12.98 -13.92 6.75
CA VAL A 56 -12.70 -13.59 5.34
C VAL A 56 -13.46 -14.53 4.42
N LYS A 57 -13.45 -15.84 4.70
CA LYS A 57 -14.19 -16.83 3.90
C LYS A 57 -15.70 -16.56 3.91
N LEU A 58 -16.28 -16.39 5.09
CA LEU A 58 -17.71 -16.13 5.25
C LEU A 58 -18.13 -14.82 4.58
N LYS A 59 -17.32 -13.76 4.71
CA LYS A 59 -17.62 -12.48 4.08
C LYS A 59 -17.60 -12.56 2.56
N ARG A 60 -16.62 -13.28 1.99
CA ARG A 60 -16.53 -13.49 0.54
C ARG A 60 -17.73 -14.26 0.02
N GLU A 61 -18.12 -15.32 0.72
CA GLU A 61 -19.27 -16.13 0.35
C GLU A 61 -20.58 -15.34 0.44
N TYR A 62 -20.76 -14.58 1.52
CA TYR A 62 -21.90 -13.66 1.66
C TYR A 62 -21.98 -12.66 0.50
N ASN A 63 -20.84 -12.03 0.15
CA ASN A 63 -20.76 -11.10 -0.96
C ASN A 63 -21.07 -11.77 -2.31
N ASN A 64 -20.60 -13.01 -2.54
CA ASN A 64 -20.91 -13.76 -3.75
C ASN A 64 -22.42 -14.03 -3.88
N GLN A 65 -23.07 -14.43 -2.79
CA GLN A 65 -24.51 -14.71 -2.77
C GLN A 65 -25.36 -13.44 -2.97
N HIS A 66 -24.87 -12.29 -2.51
CA HIS A 66 -25.63 -11.04 -2.48
C HIS A 66 -25.16 -9.99 -3.50
N CYS A 67 -24.19 -10.31 -4.36
CA CYS A 67 -23.65 -9.35 -5.32
C CYS A 67 -24.71 -8.85 -6.31
N ARG A 68 -25.58 -9.75 -6.80
CA ARG A 68 -26.66 -9.42 -7.74
C ARG A 68 -27.91 -8.89 -7.05
N SER A 69 -28.25 -9.41 -5.87
CA SER A 69 -29.50 -9.06 -5.17
C SER A 69 -29.41 -7.74 -4.40
N ARG A 70 -28.23 -7.40 -3.88
CA ARG A 70 -28.00 -6.18 -3.07
C ARG A 70 -27.01 -5.20 -3.70
N GLY A 71 -26.56 -5.47 -4.93
CA GLY A 71 -25.54 -4.67 -5.60
C GLY A 71 -24.19 -4.68 -4.87
N LEU A 72 -23.89 -5.72 -4.08
CA LEU A 72 -22.62 -5.82 -3.38
C LEU A 72 -21.48 -6.14 -4.37
N MET A 73 -20.28 -5.69 -4.03
CA MET A 73 -19.07 -6.11 -4.69
C MET A 73 -18.88 -7.63 -4.53
N ASN A 74 -18.46 -8.31 -5.59
CA ASN A 74 -18.21 -9.75 -5.53
C ASN A 74 -17.12 -10.09 -4.48
N GLY A 75 -17.05 -11.34 -4.04
CA GLY A 75 -16.12 -11.75 -2.99
C GLY A 75 -14.64 -11.62 -3.37
N ASN A 76 -14.29 -11.73 -4.65
CA ASN A 76 -12.90 -11.59 -5.12
C ASN A 76 -12.47 -10.12 -5.18
N ASP A 77 -13.27 -9.28 -5.82
CA ASP A 77 -13.11 -7.83 -5.89
C ASP A 77 -13.04 -7.21 -4.48
N TRP A 78 -13.88 -7.69 -3.55
CA TRP A 78 -13.83 -7.25 -2.16
C TRP A 78 -12.51 -7.65 -1.50
N TYR A 79 -12.05 -8.88 -1.73
CA TYR A 79 -10.80 -9.39 -1.16
C TYR A 79 -9.58 -8.64 -1.70
N GLU A 80 -9.55 -8.34 -2.99
CA GLU A 80 -8.55 -7.48 -3.63
C GLU A 80 -8.60 -6.06 -3.04
N THR A 81 -9.80 -5.49 -2.94
CA THR A 81 -10.00 -4.15 -2.34
C THR A 81 -9.45 -4.08 -0.91
N GLN A 82 -9.63 -5.13 -0.10
CA GLN A 82 -9.05 -5.17 1.25
C GLN A 82 -7.52 -5.14 1.25
N ALA A 83 -6.88 -5.75 0.25
CA ALA A 83 -5.43 -5.73 0.14
C ALA A 83 -4.93 -4.34 -0.27
N TYR A 84 -5.53 -3.73 -1.29
CA TYR A 84 -5.15 -2.38 -1.74
C TYR A 84 -5.45 -1.30 -0.70
N ARG A 85 -6.49 -1.46 0.12
CA ARG A 85 -6.75 -0.56 1.25
C ARG A 85 -5.59 -0.57 2.26
N ALA A 86 -5.12 -1.76 2.66
CA ALA A 86 -3.98 -1.88 3.56
C ALA A 86 -2.70 -1.31 2.93
N LEU A 87 -2.49 -1.53 1.63
CA LEU A 87 -1.36 -0.96 0.89
C LEU A 87 -1.43 0.58 0.90
N ASN A 88 -2.56 1.16 0.47
CA ASN A 88 -2.73 2.61 0.40
C ASN A 88 -2.65 3.28 1.78
N GLN A 89 -3.06 2.59 2.84
CA GLN A 89 -2.86 3.06 4.21
C GLN A 89 -1.36 3.17 4.58
N ALA A 90 -0.52 2.23 4.13
CA ALA A 90 0.92 2.31 4.32
C ALA A 90 1.56 3.40 3.44
N LEU A 91 1.14 3.49 2.18
CA LEU A 91 1.69 4.47 1.22
C LEU A 91 1.33 5.92 1.58
N GLY A 92 0.10 6.16 2.05
CA GLY A 92 -0.38 7.49 2.44
C GLY A 92 0.30 8.07 3.67
N ARG A 93 1.13 7.29 4.39
CA ARG A 93 2.00 7.77 5.47
C ARG A 93 3.31 8.38 4.97
N CYS A 94 3.69 8.05 3.75
CA CYS A 94 4.95 8.50 3.15
C CYS A 94 4.71 9.58 2.09
N LEU A 95 3.55 9.58 1.42
CA LEU A 95 3.14 10.63 0.47
C LEU A 95 2.08 11.52 1.14
N ARG A 96 2.52 12.62 1.77
CA ARG A 96 1.68 13.35 2.74
C ARG A 96 1.09 14.65 2.22
N HIS A 97 1.72 15.31 1.25
CA HIS A 97 1.21 16.58 0.73
C HIS A 97 1.46 16.77 -0.77
N ARG A 98 0.65 17.63 -1.39
CA ARG A 98 0.69 17.95 -2.84
C ARG A 98 2.01 18.54 -3.38
N TYR A 99 2.93 18.88 -2.48
CA TYR A 99 4.24 19.44 -2.79
C TYR A 99 5.38 18.50 -2.36
N ASP A 100 5.04 17.33 -1.83
CA ASP A 100 5.97 16.28 -1.44
C ASP A 100 6.32 15.49 -2.70
N TRP A 101 7.52 14.95 -2.77
CA TRP A 101 7.94 14.11 -3.89
C TRP A 101 8.68 12.89 -3.36
N GLY A 102 8.40 11.75 -3.96
CA GLY A 102 9.03 10.50 -3.56
C GLY A 102 8.88 9.44 -4.63
N VAL A 103 9.62 8.35 -4.46
CA VAL A 103 9.55 7.19 -5.36
C VAL A 103 8.73 6.10 -4.71
N LEU A 104 7.69 5.64 -5.40
CA LEU A 104 6.93 4.45 -5.05
C LEU A 104 7.39 3.27 -5.91
N MET A 105 7.92 2.22 -5.28
CA MET A 105 8.31 0.99 -5.94
C MET A 105 7.40 -0.16 -5.50
N LEU A 106 6.65 -0.73 -6.44
CA LEU A 106 5.76 -1.87 -6.22
C LEU A 106 6.42 -3.15 -6.77
N VAL A 107 6.80 -4.06 -5.89
CA VAL A 107 7.53 -5.28 -6.23
C VAL A 107 6.59 -6.49 -6.14
N ASP A 108 5.80 -6.70 -7.20
CA ASP A 108 5.00 -7.92 -7.43
C ASP A 108 4.46 -7.95 -8.88
N VAL A 109 4.55 -9.08 -9.57
CA VAL A 109 3.98 -9.26 -10.93
C VAL A 109 2.47 -9.02 -10.96
N ARG A 110 1.77 -9.26 -9.86
CA ARG A 110 0.31 -9.07 -9.76
C ARG A 110 -0.10 -7.60 -9.89
N TYR A 111 0.79 -6.65 -9.61
CA TYR A 111 0.50 -5.23 -9.84
C TYR A 111 0.24 -4.92 -11.32
N GLN A 112 0.80 -5.70 -12.25
CA GLN A 112 0.53 -5.52 -13.69
C GLN A 112 -0.91 -5.87 -14.07
N LYS A 113 -1.51 -6.88 -13.41
CA LYS A 113 -2.88 -7.34 -13.67
C LYS A 113 -3.92 -6.37 -13.10
N THR A 114 -3.59 -5.74 -11.97
CA THR A 114 -4.51 -4.87 -11.24
C THR A 114 -4.45 -3.41 -11.68
N ASN A 115 -3.74 -3.09 -12.76
CA ASN A 115 -3.73 -1.75 -13.35
C ASN A 115 -5.15 -1.20 -13.55
N SER A 116 -6.15 -2.08 -13.78
CA SER A 116 -7.55 -1.68 -13.91
C SER A 116 -8.17 -1.06 -12.65
N TYR A 117 -7.69 -1.31 -11.42
CA TYR A 117 -8.21 -0.68 -10.20
C TYR A 117 -7.60 0.70 -9.93
N TYR A 118 -6.30 0.87 -10.18
CA TYR A 118 -5.66 2.19 -10.12
C TYR A 118 -6.18 3.11 -11.25
N TYR A 119 -6.41 2.57 -12.46
CA TYR A 119 -7.04 3.31 -13.57
C TYR A 119 -8.56 3.50 -13.43
N LYS A 120 -9.30 2.65 -12.71
CA LYS A 120 -10.76 2.85 -12.52
C LYS A 120 -11.07 4.03 -11.61
N ASN A 121 -10.24 4.28 -10.59
CA ASN A 121 -10.43 5.44 -9.72
C ASN A 121 -10.05 6.78 -10.38
N SER A 122 -9.35 6.76 -11.52
CA SER A 122 -9.10 7.96 -12.34
C SER A 122 -10.12 8.17 -13.45
N ASN A 123 -10.83 7.12 -13.89
CA ASN A 123 -11.71 7.17 -15.07
C ASN A 123 -13.21 7.23 -14.75
N SER A 124 -13.60 7.80 -13.62
CA SER A 124 -14.91 8.45 -13.49
C SER A 124 -15.02 9.72 -14.36
N SER A 125 -13.99 10.05 -15.16
CA SER A 125 -14.01 11.12 -16.17
C SER A 125 -13.02 10.83 -17.32
N GLY A 126 -13.50 10.31 -18.45
CA GLY A 126 -12.89 10.47 -19.79
C GLY A 126 -11.61 9.67 -20.13
N PRO A 127 -11.34 9.43 -21.45
CA PRO A 127 -10.14 8.74 -21.92
C PRO A 127 -8.96 9.70 -22.05
N GLU A 128 -7.75 9.12 -22.02
CA GLU A 128 -6.45 9.74 -22.21
C GLU A 128 -6.00 10.74 -21.14
N GLN A 129 -5.22 10.27 -20.14
CA GLN A 129 -3.95 10.91 -19.78
C GLN A 129 -2.95 9.84 -19.30
N ASN A 130 -1.87 9.67 -20.06
CA ASN A 130 -0.59 9.23 -19.50
C ASN A 130 -0.24 10.21 -18.37
N LYS A 131 -0.47 9.82 -17.12
CA LYS A 131 -0.06 10.65 -15.99
C LYS A 131 0.58 9.79 -14.92
N TYR A 132 1.91 9.83 -14.98
CA TYR A 132 2.84 9.73 -13.87
C TYR A 132 2.14 10.06 -12.54
N ILE A 133 2.25 9.11 -11.62
CA ILE A 133 1.90 9.30 -10.22
C ILE A 133 2.65 10.55 -9.75
N LYS A 134 1.89 11.61 -9.42
CA LYS A 134 2.36 12.72 -8.60
C LYS A 134 2.16 12.34 -7.15
#